data_AF-A0AAV9TBB0-F1
#
_entry.id   AF-A0AAV9TBB0-F1
#
_cell.length_a   1.000
_cell.length_b   1.000
_cell.length_c   1.000
_cell.angle_alpha   90.00
_cell.angle_beta   90.00
_cell.angle_gamma   90.00
#
_symmetry.space_group_name_H-M   'P 1'
#
loop_
_entity.id
_entity.type
_entity.pdbx_description
1 polymer ?
#
loop_
_entity_poly.entity_id
_entity_poly.type
_entity_poly.pdbx_seq_one_letter_code
_entity_poly.pdbx_strand_id
1 'polypeptide(L)'
;MTRVSVYSAALVAFVAATAMIIASITLPHWVTYSVTATDGNEFSKHIGLHRACSNLYDPPCQEFPTEELCSKNGERYFCSMWRSVGFLASFSTILHLASIVTFLVIMAGGKYKRETGWKILGGLLVFVGAVEFTLMGIVAYLYDNDEQFKVPGWGLDTSWVLCTISASVSVLCAVGLGISAFVLPPEEGYEFLNDPLP
;
A
#
# COMPACT_ATOMS: atom_id res chain seq x y z
N MET A 1 -16.10 23.59 11.11
CA MET A 1 -15.17 24.16 10.08
C MET A 1 -13.77 23.56 10.19
N THR A 2 -13.11 23.62 11.36
CA THR A 2 -11.77 23.04 11.58
C THR A 2 -11.69 21.54 11.28
N ARG A 3 -12.69 20.76 11.72
CA ARG A 3 -12.76 19.31 11.44
C ARG A 3 -12.81 19.00 9.93
N VAL A 4 -13.55 19.79 9.16
CA VAL A 4 -13.63 19.64 7.69
C VAL A 4 -12.26 19.82 7.05
N SER A 5 -11.51 20.86 7.43
CA SER A 5 -10.15 21.08 6.92
C SER A 5 -9.20 19.91 7.22
N VAL A 6 -9.30 19.31 8.41
CA VAL A 6 -8.50 18.12 8.77
C VAL A 6 -8.86 16.93 7.88
N TYR A 7 -10.15 16.61 7.73
CA TYR A 7 -10.58 15.52 6.85
C TYR A 7 -10.19 15.77 5.38
N SER A 8 -10.28 17.01 4.90
CA SER A 8 -9.88 17.36 3.54
C SER A 8 -8.37 17.20 3.32
N ALA A 9 -7.54 17.67 4.27
CA ALA A 9 -6.09 17.49 4.20
C ALA A 9 -5.70 16.00 4.23
N ALA A 10 -6.30 15.23 5.14
CA ALA A 10 -6.10 13.79 5.23
C ALA A 10 -6.57 13.06 3.96
N LEU A 11 -7.69 13.48 3.36
CA LEU A 11 -8.16 12.91 2.10
C LEU A 11 -7.16 13.16 0.96
N VAL A 12 -6.63 14.38 0.81
CA VAL A 12 -5.64 14.69 -0.24
C VAL A 12 -4.39 13.82 -0.08
N ALA A 13 -3.87 13.71 1.13
CA ALA A 13 -2.73 12.83 1.43
C ALA A 13 -3.06 11.35 1.12
N PHE A 14 -4.26 10.90 1.47
CA PHE A 14 -4.69 9.53 1.25
C PHE A 14 -4.96 9.20 -0.23
N VAL A 15 -5.43 10.17 -1.02
CA VAL A 15 -5.53 10.04 -2.49
C VAL A 15 -4.14 9.90 -3.10
N ALA A 16 -3.15 10.66 -2.63
CA ALA A 16 -1.77 10.49 -3.05
C ALA A 16 -1.23 9.10 -2.68
N ALA A 17 -1.48 8.61 -1.47
CA ALA A 17 -1.12 7.24 -1.07
C ALA A 17 -1.78 6.18 -1.97
N THR A 18 -3.05 6.38 -2.32
CA THR A 18 -3.78 5.50 -3.25
C THR A 18 -3.12 5.46 -4.63
N ALA A 19 -2.65 6.60 -5.14
CA ALA A 19 -1.89 6.64 -6.39
C ALA A 19 -0.54 5.92 -6.27
N MET A 20 0.13 6.03 -5.11
CA MET A 20 1.39 5.33 -4.85
C MET A 20 1.24 3.81 -4.83
N ILE A 21 0.22 3.25 -4.16
CA ILE A 21 -0.01 1.79 -4.17
C ILE A 21 -0.37 1.28 -5.56
N ILE A 22 -1.17 2.03 -6.33
CA ILE A 22 -1.48 1.68 -7.72
C ILE A 22 -0.21 1.69 -8.58
N ALA A 23 0.62 2.75 -8.47
CA ALA A 23 1.89 2.85 -9.18
C ALA A 23 2.85 1.71 -8.79
N SER A 24 2.89 1.37 -7.50
CA SER A 24 3.67 0.25 -6.98
C SER A 24 3.26 -1.07 -7.64
N ILE A 25 1.96 -1.33 -7.85
CA ILE A 25 1.49 -2.57 -8.46
C ILE A 25 1.78 -2.62 -9.97
N THR A 26 1.66 -1.49 -10.66
CA THR A 26 1.80 -1.43 -12.13
C THR A 26 3.24 -1.38 -12.61
N LEU A 27 4.14 -0.77 -11.83
CA LEU A 27 5.55 -0.64 -12.16
C LEU A 27 6.33 -1.89 -11.73
N PRO A 28 7.12 -2.52 -12.63
CA PRO A 28 7.88 -3.74 -12.33
C PRO A 28 9.17 -3.47 -11.54
N HIS A 29 9.16 -2.51 -10.61
CA HIS A 29 10.32 -2.03 -9.87
C HIS A 29 10.23 -2.37 -8.38
N TRP A 30 9.85 -3.60 -8.04
CA TRP A 30 9.89 -4.06 -6.65
C TRP A 30 11.29 -4.53 -6.26
N VAL A 31 11.91 -5.31 -7.13
CA VAL A 31 13.29 -5.76 -6.99
C VAL A 31 13.97 -5.62 -8.34
N THR A 32 15.10 -4.96 -8.38
CA THR A 32 15.86 -4.71 -9.60
C THR A 32 17.24 -5.34 -9.50
N TYR A 33 17.69 -5.91 -10.61
CA TYR A 33 19.03 -6.40 -10.84
C TYR A 33 19.69 -5.56 -11.92
N SER A 34 20.90 -5.07 -11.66
CA SER A 34 21.71 -4.38 -12.66
C SER A 34 23.18 -4.71 -12.49
N VAL A 35 23.82 -5.22 -13.54
CA VAL A 35 25.27 -5.45 -13.58
C VAL A 35 25.84 -5.03 -14.92
N THR A 36 27.04 -4.45 -14.90
CA THR A 36 27.81 -4.13 -16.12
C THR A 36 28.83 -5.24 -16.33
N ALA A 37 28.73 -5.96 -17.44
CA ALA A 37 29.70 -6.99 -17.78
C ALA A 37 31.02 -6.40 -18.27
N THR A 38 32.08 -7.21 -18.25
CA THR A 38 33.45 -6.82 -18.63
C THR A 38 33.58 -6.42 -20.10
N ASP A 39 32.62 -6.78 -20.94
CA ASP A 39 32.51 -6.37 -22.34
C ASP A 39 31.83 -4.99 -22.52
N GLY A 40 31.38 -4.35 -21.43
CA GLY A 40 30.69 -3.07 -21.44
C GLY A 40 29.18 -3.16 -21.61
N ASN A 41 28.61 -4.36 -21.74
CA ASN A 41 27.16 -4.54 -21.84
C ASN A 41 26.51 -4.49 -20.45
N GLU A 42 25.45 -3.70 -20.30
CA GLU A 42 24.64 -3.67 -19.09
C GLU A 42 23.54 -4.74 -19.16
N PHE A 43 23.40 -5.55 -18.11
CA PHE A 43 22.32 -6.50 -17.94
C PHE A 43 21.39 -6.00 -16.86
N SER A 44 20.13 -5.74 -17.22
CA SER A 44 19.11 -5.28 -16.28
C SER A 44 17.90 -6.20 -16.25
N LYS A 45 17.38 -6.44 -15.05
CA LYS A 45 16.15 -7.19 -14.83
C LYS A 45 15.36 -6.53 -13.71
N HIS A 46 14.10 -6.21 -14.00
CA HIS A 46 13.16 -5.54 -13.12
C HIS A 46 12.02 -6.51 -12.81
N ILE A 47 11.84 -6.85 -11.53
CA ILE A 47 10.79 -7.74 -11.07
C ILE A 47 9.67 -6.91 -10.42
N GLY A 48 8.46 -7.08 -10.93
CA GLY A 48 7.22 -6.61 -10.33
C GLY A 48 6.39 -7.73 -9.69
N LEU A 49 5.18 -7.38 -9.26
CA LEU A 49 4.24 -8.34 -8.65
C LEU A 49 3.69 -9.35 -9.66
N HIS A 50 3.42 -8.91 -10.88
CA HIS A 50 2.74 -9.71 -11.91
C HIS A 50 3.57 -9.90 -13.18
N ARG A 51 4.61 -9.09 -13.36
CA ARG A 51 5.46 -9.08 -14.56
C ARG A 51 6.90 -8.86 -14.17
N ALA A 52 7.81 -9.45 -14.92
CA ALA A 52 9.22 -9.16 -14.87
C ALA A 52 9.70 -8.74 -16.26
N CYS A 53 10.53 -7.71 -16.31
CA CYS A 53 11.09 -7.18 -17.55
C CYS A 53 12.61 -7.28 -17.51
N SER A 54 13.24 -7.65 -18.63
CA SER A 54 14.70 -7.67 -18.76
C SER A 54 15.09 -7.29 -20.18
N ASN A 55 16.26 -6.68 -20.32
CA ASN A 55 16.85 -6.39 -21.63
C ASN A 55 17.36 -7.65 -22.37
N LEU A 56 17.40 -8.80 -21.70
CA LEU A 56 17.88 -10.07 -22.24
C LEU A 56 16.78 -10.97 -22.81
N TYR A 57 15.52 -10.71 -22.44
CA TYR A 57 14.38 -11.52 -22.89
C TYR A 57 13.77 -10.95 -24.19
N ASP A 58 13.27 -11.84 -25.04
CA ASP A 58 12.44 -11.49 -26.20
C ASP A 58 11.17 -12.36 -26.17
N PRO A 59 9.99 -11.81 -25.80
CA PRO A 59 9.71 -10.39 -25.53
C PRO A 59 10.35 -9.88 -24.22
N PRO A 60 10.61 -8.56 -24.11
CA PRO A 60 11.35 -7.97 -22.99
C PRO A 60 10.62 -8.05 -21.64
N CYS A 61 9.30 -8.24 -21.63
CA CYS A 61 8.51 -8.39 -20.42
C CYS A 61 7.68 -9.67 -20.50
N GLN A 62 7.74 -10.46 -19.43
CA GLN A 62 7.01 -11.72 -19.29
C GLN A 62 6.25 -11.76 -17.96
N GLU A 63 5.28 -12.66 -17.87
CA GLU A 63 4.54 -12.89 -16.63
C GLU A 63 5.46 -13.42 -15.53
N PHE A 64 5.24 -12.94 -14.30
CA PHE A 64 6.03 -13.34 -13.14
C PHE A 64 5.09 -13.61 -11.95
N PRO A 65 5.32 -14.68 -11.17
CA PRO A 65 6.34 -15.73 -11.35
C PRO A 65 6.05 -16.63 -12.56
N THR A 66 7.09 -17.04 -13.29
CA THR A 66 6.96 -17.93 -14.48
C THR A 66 6.54 -19.34 -14.08
N GLU A 67 5.85 -20.07 -14.97
CA GLU A 67 5.40 -21.44 -14.69
C GLU A 67 6.56 -22.40 -14.43
N GLU A 68 7.67 -22.21 -15.14
CA GLU A 68 8.89 -23.02 -14.97
C GLU A 68 9.49 -22.87 -13.57
N LEU A 69 9.57 -21.62 -13.07
CA LEU A 69 10.04 -21.30 -11.72
C LEU A 69 9.14 -21.95 -10.65
N CYS A 70 7.84 -22.06 -10.93
CA CYS A 70 6.85 -22.64 -10.02
C CYS A 70 6.61 -24.15 -10.23
N SER A 71 7.33 -24.81 -11.14
CA SER A 71 7.12 -26.22 -11.49
C SER A 71 7.58 -27.19 -10.38
N LYS A 72 7.36 -28.51 -10.55
CA LYS A 72 7.54 -29.54 -9.50
C LYS A 72 8.98 -29.66 -8.96
N ASN A 73 9.98 -29.16 -9.70
CA ASN A 73 11.39 -29.09 -9.28
C ASN A 73 11.84 -27.66 -8.94
N GLY A 74 10.93 -26.67 -8.97
CA GLY A 74 11.20 -25.26 -8.70
C GLY A 74 10.78 -24.81 -7.30
N GLU A 75 10.90 -23.51 -7.05
CA GLU A 75 10.71 -22.87 -5.74
C GLU A 75 9.22 -22.59 -5.45
N ARG A 76 8.46 -23.66 -5.18
CA ARG A 76 7.01 -23.56 -4.86
C ARG A 76 6.70 -22.60 -3.72
N TYR A 77 7.58 -22.51 -2.73
CA TYR A 77 7.44 -21.62 -1.58
C TYR A 77 7.51 -20.15 -2.00
N PHE A 78 8.56 -19.77 -2.74
CA PHE A 78 8.72 -18.43 -3.31
C PHE A 78 7.49 -18.03 -4.13
N CYS A 79 7.08 -18.88 -5.08
CA CYS A 79 5.92 -18.61 -5.93
C CYS A 79 4.63 -18.41 -5.14
N SER A 80 4.40 -19.20 -4.09
CA SER A 80 3.22 -19.06 -3.24
C SER A 80 3.23 -17.72 -2.51
N MET A 81 4.35 -17.37 -1.87
CA MET A 81 4.46 -16.11 -1.14
C MET A 81 4.36 -14.90 -2.07
N TRP A 82 5.03 -14.93 -3.22
CA TRP A 82 5.01 -13.83 -4.19
C TRP A 82 3.59 -13.59 -4.75
N ARG A 83 2.86 -14.67 -5.07
CA ARG A 83 1.45 -14.56 -5.48
C ARG A 83 0.56 -14.03 -4.36
N SER A 84 0.82 -14.41 -3.11
CA SER A 84 0.12 -13.83 -1.95
C SER A 84 0.37 -12.32 -1.82
N VAL A 85 1.59 -11.85 -2.05
CA VAL A 85 1.91 -10.41 -2.10
C VAL A 85 1.10 -9.70 -3.18
N GLY A 86 1.05 -10.26 -4.39
CA GLY A 86 0.22 -9.73 -5.48
C GLY A 86 -1.27 -9.60 -5.11
N PHE A 87 -1.80 -10.62 -4.45
CA PHE A 87 -3.18 -10.61 -3.94
C PHE A 87 -3.39 -9.55 -2.85
N LEU A 88 -2.49 -9.48 -1.86
CA LEU A 88 -2.57 -8.50 -0.77
C LEU A 88 -2.49 -7.05 -1.28
N ALA A 89 -1.67 -6.78 -2.29
CA ALA A 89 -1.57 -5.45 -2.89
C ALA A 89 -2.86 -5.06 -3.63
N SER A 90 -3.44 -5.99 -4.39
CA SER A 90 -4.76 -5.79 -5.02
C SER A 90 -5.86 -5.57 -3.99
N PHE A 91 -5.84 -6.34 -2.90
CA PHE A 91 -6.77 -6.18 -1.78
C PHE A 91 -6.59 -4.81 -1.09
N SER A 92 -5.35 -4.37 -0.86
CA SER A 92 -5.06 -3.03 -0.33
C SER A 92 -5.67 -1.93 -1.19
N THR A 93 -5.55 -2.05 -2.52
CA THR A 93 -6.15 -1.08 -3.45
C THR A 93 -7.66 -0.98 -3.28
N ILE A 94 -8.36 -2.09 -3.08
CA ILE A 94 -9.81 -2.09 -2.80
C ILE A 94 -10.11 -1.38 -1.47
N LEU A 95 -9.32 -1.64 -0.42
CA LEU A 95 -9.47 -0.98 0.88
C LEU A 95 -9.20 0.54 0.79
N HIS A 96 -8.25 0.96 -0.04
CA HIS A 96 -8.00 2.37 -0.33
C HIS A 96 -9.24 3.02 -0.97
N LEU A 97 -9.82 2.41 -2.00
CA LEU A 97 -11.03 2.94 -2.64
C LEU A 97 -12.20 3.01 -1.64
N ALA A 98 -12.39 1.98 -0.82
CA ALA A 98 -13.40 1.97 0.24
C ALA A 98 -13.17 3.08 1.28
N SER A 99 -11.91 3.36 1.61
CA SER A 99 -11.53 4.44 2.53
C SER A 99 -11.83 5.82 1.93
N ILE A 100 -11.55 6.03 0.63
CA ILE A 100 -11.90 7.27 -0.07
C ILE A 100 -13.41 7.49 -0.04
N VAL A 101 -14.21 6.46 -0.33
CA VAL A 101 -15.68 6.55 -0.23
C VAL A 101 -16.09 6.90 1.21
N THR A 102 -15.46 6.30 2.21
CA THR A 102 -15.72 6.60 3.63
C THR A 102 -15.40 8.06 3.97
N PHE A 103 -14.27 8.60 3.51
CA PHE A 103 -13.94 10.02 3.63
C PHE A 103 -15.04 10.92 3.05
N LEU A 104 -15.48 10.63 1.82
CA LEU A 104 -16.52 11.40 1.13
C LEU A 104 -17.86 11.35 1.88
N VAL A 105 -18.27 10.18 2.37
CA VAL A 105 -19.51 10.01 3.14
C VAL A 105 -19.46 10.75 4.48
N ILE A 106 -18.31 10.76 5.15
CA ILE A 106 -18.12 11.50 6.41
C ILE A 106 -18.19 13.01 6.16
N MET A 107 -17.51 13.51 5.13
CA MET A 107 -17.48 14.94 4.82
C MET A 107 -18.83 15.45 4.31
N ALA A 108 -19.49 14.73 3.40
CA ALA A 108 -20.81 15.06 2.89
C ALA A 108 -21.94 14.84 3.92
N GLY A 109 -21.66 14.10 4.98
CA GLY A 109 -22.58 13.85 6.07
C GLY A 109 -22.86 15.06 6.96
N GLY A 110 -23.78 14.88 7.92
CA GLY A 110 -24.00 15.84 8.99
C GLY A 110 -22.85 15.87 10.00
N LYS A 111 -22.88 16.85 10.90
CA LYS A 111 -21.88 17.05 11.96
C LYS A 111 -21.65 15.76 12.78
N TYR A 112 -22.72 15.00 13.09
CA TYR A 112 -22.61 13.70 13.79
C TYR A 112 -21.64 12.71 13.13
N LYS A 113 -21.69 12.58 11.79
CA LYS A 113 -20.77 11.70 11.05
C LYS A 113 -19.33 12.21 11.09
N ARG A 114 -19.11 13.52 11.12
CA ARG A 114 -17.76 14.11 11.21
C ARG A 114 -17.13 13.95 12.61
N GLU A 115 -17.96 13.98 13.65
CA GLU A 115 -17.49 13.84 15.03
C GLU A 115 -17.20 12.40 15.42
N THR A 116 -17.99 11.44 14.91
CA THR A 116 -17.87 10.02 15.29
C THR A 116 -17.21 9.15 14.22
N GLY A 117 -17.20 9.59 12.96
CA GLY A 117 -16.74 8.81 11.81
C GLY A 117 -15.25 8.47 11.81
N TRP A 118 -14.42 9.22 12.54
CA TRP A 118 -12.98 8.96 12.66
C TRP A 118 -12.67 7.57 13.20
N LYS A 119 -13.55 6.95 13.99
CA LYS A 119 -13.34 5.60 14.52
C LYS A 119 -13.36 4.54 13.42
N ILE A 120 -14.37 4.63 12.54
CA ILE A 120 -14.53 3.71 11.41
C ILE A 120 -13.42 3.97 10.40
N LEU A 121 -13.24 5.24 10.00
CA LEU A 121 -12.23 5.61 9.02
C LEU A 121 -10.81 5.34 9.52
N GLY A 122 -10.48 5.75 10.75
CA GLY A 122 -9.18 5.49 11.36
C GLY A 122 -8.88 3.99 11.49
N GLY A 123 -9.86 3.19 11.88
CA GLY A 123 -9.72 1.72 11.91
C GLY A 123 -9.42 1.13 10.53
N LEU A 124 -10.13 1.60 9.50
CA LEU A 124 -9.91 1.17 8.12
C LEU A 124 -8.52 1.58 7.60
N LEU A 125 -8.07 2.80 7.91
CA LEU A 125 -6.75 3.30 7.53
C LEU A 125 -5.60 2.54 8.21
N VAL A 126 -5.76 2.18 9.49
CA VAL A 126 -4.80 1.32 10.20
C VAL A 126 -4.77 -0.07 9.57
N PHE A 127 -5.94 -0.62 9.21
CA PHE A 127 -6.02 -1.93 8.57
C PHE A 127 -5.35 -1.94 7.19
N VAL A 128 -5.55 -0.88 6.38
CA VAL A 128 -4.82 -0.65 5.14
C VAL A 128 -3.31 -0.68 5.38
N GLY A 129 -2.82 0.15 6.31
CA GLY A 129 -1.39 0.21 6.62
C GLY A 129 -0.84 -1.15 7.08
N ALA A 130 -1.58 -1.91 7.88
CA ALA A 130 -1.18 -3.25 8.33
C ALA A 130 -1.05 -4.25 7.16
N VAL A 131 -1.97 -4.24 6.20
CA VAL A 131 -1.90 -5.07 4.99
C VAL A 131 -0.69 -4.71 4.15
N GLU A 132 -0.44 -3.41 3.94
CA GLU A 132 0.71 -2.94 3.15
C GLU A 132 2.05 -3.22 3.83
N PHE A 133 2.17 -3.03 5.14
CA PHE A 133 3.37 -3.42 5.87
C PHE A 133 3.59 -4.94 5.85
N THR A 134 2.51 -5.74 5.83
CA THR A 134 2.62 -7.20 5.74
C THR A 134 3.20 -7.62 4.38
N LEU A 135 2.65 -7.11 3.28
CA LEU A 135 3.15 -7.49 1.95
C LEU A 135 4.56 -6.95 1.69
N MET A 136 4.88 -5.75 2.17
CA MET A 136 6.23 -5.19 2.18
C MET A 136 7.21 -6.11 2.94
N GLY A 137 6.79 -6.56 4.13
CA GLY A 137 7.58 -7.45 4.97
C GLY A 137 7.82 -8.82 4.33
N ILE A 138 6.83 -9.37 3.60
CA ILE A 138 7.00 -10.61 2.86
C ILE A 138 8.04 -10.44 1.74
N VAL A 139 7.99 -9.35 0.97
CA VAL A 139 8.98 -9.09 -0.09
C VAL A 139 10.38 -8.91 0.49
N ALA A 140 10.52 -8.15 1.56
CA ALA A 140 11.81 -7.98 2.25
C ALA A 140 12.36 -9.31 2.78
N TYR A 141 11.49 -10.13 3.39
CA TYR A 141 11.87 -11.48 3.83
C TYR A 141 12.36 -12.36 2.67
N LEU A 142 11.65 -12.36 1.54
CA LEU A 142 12.07 -13.12 0.36
C LEU A 142 13.39 -12.59 -0.18
N TYR A 143 13.56 -11.28 -0.28
CA TYR A 143 14.80 -10.64 -0.72
C TYR A 143 16.01 -11.08 0.12
N ASP A 144 15.87 -11.16 1.44
CA ASP A 144 16.98 -11.54 2.33
C ASP A 144 17.25 -13.06 2.40
N ASN A 145 16.22 -13.89 2.21
CA ASN A 145 16.33 -15.33 2.50
C ASN A 145 16.42 -16.21 1.25
N ASP A 146 15.85 -15.77 0.14
CA ASP A 146 15.78 -16.55 -1.10
C ASP A 146 17.13 -16.57 -1.83
N GLU A 147 17.52 -17.71 -2.39
CA GLU A 147 18.83 -17.86 -3.02
C GLU A 147 18.98 -17.02 -4.29
N GLN A 148 17.88 -16.73 -4.99
CA GLN A 148 17.91 -15.96 -6.23
C GLN A 148 18.41 -14.52 -6.03
N PHE A 149 18.19 -13.95 -4.83
CA PHE A 149 18.52 -12.56 -4.52
C PHE A 149 19.86 -12.40 -3.79
N LYS A 150 20.51 -13.51 -3.39
CA LYS A 150 21.84 -13.47 -2.76
C LYS A 150 22.96 -13.11 -3.73
N VAL A 151 22.70 -13.16 -5.04
CA VAL A 151 23.67 -12.77 -6.08
C VAL A 151 23.90 -11.24 -6.02
N PRO A 152 25.16 -10.76 -6.04
CA PRO A 152 25.44 -9.33 -6.06
C PRO A 152 24.78 -8.63 -7.25
N GLY A 153 24.16 -7.47 -7.01
CA GLY A 153 23.50 -6.65 -8.04
C GLY A 153 21.99 -6.55 -7.91
N TRP A 154 21.36 -7.33 -7.03
CA TRP A 154 19.95 -7.17 -6.65
C TRP A 154 19.77 -6.04 -5.62
N GLY A 155 18.63 -5.36 -5.69
CA GLY A 155 18.21 -4.37 -4.70
C GLY A 155 16.70 -4.16 -4.71
N LEU A 156 16.15 -3.80 -3.54
CA LEU A 156 14.78 -3.31 -3.42
C LEU A 156 14.67 -1.95 -4.13
N ASP A 157 13.62 -1.78 -4.92
CA ASP A 157 13.50 -0.65 -5.84
C ASP A 157 12.21 0.18 -5.58
N THR A 158 11.98 1.21 -6.40
CA THR A 158 11.02 2.28 -6.23
C THR A 158 9.59 1.82 -5.89
N SER A 159 9.07 0.75 -6.48
CA SER A 159 7.73 0.26 -6.16
C SER A 159 7.62 -0.17 -4.69
N TRP A 160 8.62 -0.87 -4.16
CA TRP A 160 8.65 -1.27 -2.75
C TRP A 160 8.66 -0.05 -1.82
N VAL A 161 9.41 1.00 -2.19
CA VAL A 161 9.46 2.28 -1.46
C VAL A 161 8.11 3.00 -1.53
N LEU A 162 7.48 3.08 -2.70
CA LEU A 162 6.17 3.71 -2.88
C LEU A 162 5.08 3.04 -2.04
N CYS A 163 5.07 1.70 -1.98
CA CYS A 163 4.17 0.97 -1.08
C CYS A 163 4.44 1.30 0.40
N THR A 164 5.70 1.37 0.80
CA THR A 164 6.07 1.72 2.19
C THR A 164 5.64 3.14 2.57
N ILE A 165 5.78 4.10 1.64
CA ILE A 165 5.30 5.47 1.84
C ILE A 165 3.77 5.51 1.92
N SER A 166 3.06 4.77 1.05
CA SER A 166 1.59 4.65 1.10
C SER A 166 1.11 4.13 2.46
N ALA A 167 1.73 3.07 2.97
CA ALA A 167 1.39 2.46 4.26
C ALA A 167 1.58 3.47 5.40
N SER A 168 2.72 4.17 5.36
CA SER A 168 3.08 5.19 6.36
C SER A 168 2.10 6.37 6.36
N VAL A 169 1.75 6.88 5.18
CA VAL A 169 0.76 7.96 5.03
C VAL A 169 -0.61 7.52 5.55
N SER A 170 -1.03 6.29 5.28
CA SER A 170 -2.30 5.73 5.76
C SER A 170 -2.35 5.71 7.29
N VAL A 171 -1.29 5.24 7.95
CA VAL A 171 -1.19 5.22 9.42
C VAL A 171 -1.12 6.64 10.00
N LEU A 172 -0.34 7.54 9.38
CA LEU A 172 -0.26 8.93 9.82
C LEU A 172 -1.60 9.66 9.70
N CYS A 173 -2.36 9.41 8.64
CA CYS A 173 -3.73 9.91 8.50
C CYS A 173 -4.64 9.37 9.62
N ALA A 174 -4.55 8.08 9.95
CA ALA A 174 -5.33 7.50 11.04
C ALA A 174 -5.01 8.14 12.40
N VAL A 175 -3.72 8.31 12.70
CA VAL A 175 -3.23 8.95 13.93
C VAL A 175 -3.66 10.42 13.97
N GLY A 176 -3.49 11.16 12.88
CA GLY A 176 -3.88 12.57 12.78
C GLY A 176 -5.38 12.77 12.97
N LEU A 177 -6.22 11.90 12.38
CA LEU A 177 -7.67 11.93 12.60
C LEU A 177 -8.02 11.63 14.06
N GLY A 178 -7.38 10.61 14.65
CA GLY A 178 -7.57 10.28 16.06
C GLY A 178 -7.23 11.45 16.99
N ILE A 179 -6.05 12.05 16.83
CA ILE A 179 -5.63 13.23 17.61
C ILE A 179 -6.62 14.38 17.41
N SER A 180 -7.02 14.65 16.17
CA SER A 180 -7.97 15.74 15.88
C SER A 180 -9.31 15.54 16.57
N ALA A 181 -9.73 14.28 16.79
CA ALA A 181 -10.98 13.99 17.44
C ALA A 181 -10.99 14.36 18.92
N PHE A 182 -9.86 14.17 19.61
CA PHE A 182 -9.71 14.47 21.05
C PHE A 182 -9.31 15.93 21.32
N VAL A 183 -8.58 16.56 20.41
CA VAL A 183 -8.06 17.93 20.61
C VAL A 183 -9.05 19.00 20.15
N LEU A 184 -9.79 18.75 19.06
CA LEU A 184 -10.71 19.76 18.54
C LEU A 184 -12.02 19.78 19.33
N PRO A 185 -12.57 20.97 19.63
CA PRO A 185 -13.90 21.07 20.24
C PRO A 185 -14.97 20.42 19.34
N PRO A 186 -16.11 20.00 19.92
CA PRO A 186 -17.27 19.57 19.13
C PRO A 186 -17.74 20.71 18.22
N GLU A 187 -18.34 20.38 17.08
CA GLU A 187 -18.93 21.41 16.20
C GLU A 187 -20.18 21.99 16.90
N GLU A 188 -20.15 23.28 17.24
CA GLU A 188 -21.25 23.96 17.94
C GLU A 188 -22.61 23.75 17.24
N GLY A 189 -23.67 23.51 18.01
CA GLY A 189 -25.05 23.42 17.52
C GLY A 189 -25.72 22.04 17.55
N TYR A 190 -25.21 21.08 18.32
CA TYR A 190 -26.02 19.99 18.86
C TYR A 190 -26.22 20.22 20.35
N GLU A 191 -27.42 20.65 20.74
CA GLU A 191 -27.87 20.41 22.11
C GLU A 191 -28.25 18.93 22.21
N PHE A 192 -27.54 18.16 23.01
CA PHE A 192 -28.00 16.83 23.38
C PHE A 192 -29.27 17.04 24.19
N LEU A 193 -30.43 16.65 23.62
CA LEU A 193 -31.67 16.59 24.38
C LEU A 193 -31.46 15.57 25.49
N ASN A 194 -31.65 16.01 26.74
CA ASN A 194 -31.64 15.08 27.87
C ASN A 194 -32.74 14.05 27.63
N ASP A 195 -32.40 12.76 27.75
CA ASP A 195 -33.41 11.70 27.76
C ASP A 195 -34.42 12.02 28.89
N PRO A 196 -35.73 11.88 28.64
CA PRO A 196 -36.72 12.03 29.70
C PRO A 196 -36.37 11.05 30.82
N LEU A 197 -36.15 11.57 32.03
CA LEU A 197 -35.91 10.75 33.22
C LEU A 197 -37.09 9.78 33.41
N PRO A 198 -36.84 8.50 33.72
CA PRO A 198 -37.88 7.50 33.96
C PRO A 198 -38.69 7.79 35.23
#